data_AF-A0A0J7IVU4-F1
#
_entry.id   AF-A0A0J7IVU4-F1
#
_cell.length_a   1.000
_cell.length_b   1.000
_cell.length_c   1.000
_cell.angle_alpha   90.00
_cell.angle_beta   90.00
_cell.angle_gamma   90.00
#
_symmetry.space_group_name_H-M   'P 1'
#
loop_
_entity.id
_entity.type
_entity.pdbx_description
1 polymer ?
#
loop_
_entity_poly.entity_id
_entity_poly.type
_entity_poly.pdbx_seq_one_letter_code
_entity_poly.pdbx_strand_id
1 'polypeptide(L)'
;MSNIGKIIRVSVLPPIEGRETNVIYQVAAPGAATYTDYAIDENGDLKTHAVVDGTVPLELADQQISITDQESKDNGILSQAQYNADMRKKLDQKLEIPTVEGNAQNYPKIIGLNNNGDIAKLPAGDLGKNMMNADLSNSSARNHTLNAPFSINTNGKAYTLSGLPNKNNDLANFQKVMVQNSNGLHAVIDNKNILLGAPNQLTEAEKTAWKTAMNGGWTTNTMSVASISPVLIKLENEISYVTLKGANLNLNPTSFKIEIMDMAGSTVLATIPNSQIQLDTTGVSLTFYHNFYTLGVNQYKIRLWNGVAYYVTPTTFEVISNINEIDLHNLNWDTKVYNNNVTTKAYAKNNIVYFNPDPSIKSPAFEFDYVFNVKTQLPLFNAGENWYLEMKITSQTRLSPLQSIGLSTSNSVNLINDIFGGLDFSGLGVVTAFGRGDWHYSQDFRLILIKKGQRLTKMLFGIQNSGSNITAVVNENISNDDNLYLGMIFSNMHENGDTPYESFININLMKAYTF
;
A
#
# COMPACT_ATOMS: atom_id res chain seq x y z
N MET A 1 -98.05 -15.49 -46.56
CA MET A 1 -98.07 -16.90 -46.98
C MET A 1 -98.02 -16.91 -48.50
N SER A 2 -96.84 -17.15 -49.08
CA SER A 2 -96.68 -17.29 -50.53
C SER A 2 -96.98 -18.75 -50.90
N ASN A 3 -97.95 -18.95 -51.80
CA ASN A 3 -98.53 -20.25 -52.10
C ASN A 3 -97.58 -21.09 -52.96
N ILE A 4 -96.98 -22.16 -52.41
CA ILE A 4 -96.49 -23.29 -53.21
C ILE A 4 -97.74 -24.00 -53.75
N GLY A 5 -98.18 -23.62 -54.95
CA GLY A 5 -99.51 -23.96 -55.46
C GLY A 5 -99.57 -25.10 -56.47
N LYS A 6 -98.44 -25.66 -56.91
CA LYS A 6 -98.43 -26.63 -58.02
C LYS A 6 -97.50 -27.81 -57.73
N ILE A 7 -98.07 -29.01 -57.80
CA ILE A 7 -97.34 -30.29 -57.74
C ILE A 7 -97.36 -30.88 -59.16
N ILE A 8 -96.19 -31.19 -59.70
CA ILE A 8 -96.03 -31.74 -61.06
C ILE A 8 -95.47 -33.16 -60.96
N ARG A 9 -96.17 -34.14 -61.52
CA ARG A 9 -95.71 -35.53 -61.57
C ARG A 9 -94.99 -35.81 -62.87
N VAL A 10 -93.77 -36.31 -62.78
CA VAL A 10 -92.92 -36.62 -63.94
C VAL A 10 -92.21 -37.95 -63.74
N SER A 11 -91.84 -38.61 -64.83
CA SER A 11 -91.03 -39.84 -64.79
C SER A 11 -89.53 -39.55 -64.59
N VAL A 12 -89.08 -38.34 -64.93
CA VAL A 12 -87.71 -37.84 -64.73
C VAL A 12 -87.78 -36.35 -64.43
N LEU A 13 -86.93 -35.86 -63.51
CA LEU A 13 -86.84 -34.43 -63.21
C LEU A 13 -86.35 -33.66 -64.45
N PRO A 14 -87.04 -32.61 -64.92
CA PRO A 14 -86.59 -31.81 -66.06
C PRO A 14 -85.21 -31.18 -65.82
N PRO A 15 -84.43 -30.89 -66.89
CA PRO A 15 -83.21 -30.08 -66.77
C PRO A 15 -83.53 -28.67 -66.27
N ILE A 16 -82.56 -28.00 -65.66
CA ILE A 16 -82.75 -26.73 -64.91
C ILE A 16 -83.50 -25.68 -65.75
N GLU A 17 -83.14 -25.52 -67.03
CA GLU A 17 -83.73 -24.53 -67.95
C GLU A 17 -85.21 -24.79 -68.26
N GLY A 18 -85.71 -26.00 -68.02
CA GLY A 18 -87.09 -26.41 -68.29
C GLY A 18 -87.95 -26.59 -67.04
N ARG A 19 -87.46 -26.20 -65.86
CA ARG A 19 -88.21 -26.33 -64.59
C ARG A 19 -89.13 -25.14 -64.38
N GLU A 20 -90.33 -25.42 -63.90
CA GLU A 20 -91.20 -24.37 -63.36
C GLU A 20 -90.72 -23.94 -61.98
N THR A 21 -90.87 -22.66 -61.65
CA THR A 21 -90.53 -22.10 -60.34
C THR A 21 -91.71 -22.18 -59.38
N ASN A 22 -91.45 -22.23 -58.07
CA ASN A 22 -92.48 -22.40 -57.01
C ASN A 22 -93.34 -23.67 -57.14
N VAL A 23 -92.74 -24.79 -57.56
CA VAL A 23 -93.43 -26.08 -57.72
C VAL A 23 -92.74 -27.20 -56.95
N ILE A 24 -93.47 -28.29 -56.68
CA ILE A 24 -92.88 -29.55 -56.21
C ILE A 24 -92.97 -30.58 -57.34
N TYR A 25 -91.83 -31.09 -57.80
CA TYR A 25 -91.79 -32.24 -58.71
C TYR A 25 -91.82 -33.54 -57.92
N GLN A 26 -92.82 -34.39 -58.17
CA GLN A 26 -92.84 -35.76 -57.66
C GLN A 26 -92.33 -36.68 -58.76
N VAL A 27 -91.12 -37.20 -58.60
CA VAL A 27 -90.46 -38.05 -59.59
C VAL A 27 -90.57 -39.49 -59.15
N ALA A 28 -91.23 -40.32 -59.95
CA ALA A 28 -91.25 -41.77 -59.74
C ALA A 28 -90.04 -42.40 -60.44
N ALA A 29 -89.28 -43.23 -59.73
CA ALA A 29 -88.33 -44.10 -60.39
C ALA A 29 -89.10 -45.11 -61.29
N PRO A 30 -88.57 -45.48 -62.48
CA PRO A 30 -89.24 -46.44 -63.35
C PRO A 30 -89.60 -47.74 -62.61
N GLY A 31 -90.91 -48.02 -62.48
CA GLY A 31 -91.42 -49.19 -61.78
C GLY A 31 -91.61 -49.07 -60.25
N ALA A 32 -91.34 -47.92 -59.64
CA ALA A 32 -91.53 -47.71 -58.20
C ALA A 32 -92.95 -47.18 -57.86
N ALA A 33 -93.53 -47.68 -56.76
CA ALA A 33 -94.82 -47.22 -56.24
C ALA A 33 -94.73 -45.93 -55.39
N THR A 34 -93.52 -45.41 -55.19
CA THR A 34 -93.21 -44.26 -54.34
C THR A 34 -92.59 -43.12 -55.16
N TYR A 35 -92.90 -41.89 -54.77
CA TYR A 35 -92.38 -40.68 -55.42
C TYR A 35 -91.33 -40.00 -54.52
N THR A 36 -90.32 -39.40 -55.14
CA THR A 36 -89.40 -38.49 -54.46
C THR A 36 -89.80 -37.06 -54.78
N ASP A 37 -90.00 -36.25 -53.74
CA ASP A 37 -90.44 -34.86 -53.85
C ASP A 37 -89.21 -33.93 -53.97
N TYR A 38 -89.19 -33.11 -55.01
CA TYR A 38 -88.17 -32.11 -55.30
C TYR A 38 -88.82 -30.72 -55.30
N ALA A 39 -88.56 -29.91 -54.29
CA ALA A 39 -89.10 -28.56 -54.20
C ALA A 39 -88.23 -27.56 -54.99
N ILE A 40 -88.84 -26.83 -55.91
CA ILE A 40 -88.21 -25.75 -56.68
C ILE A 40 -88.75 -24.42 -56.17
N ASP A 41 -87.85 -23.53 -55.75
CA ASP A 41 -88.24 -22.22 -55.23
C ASP A 41 -88.55 -21.20 -56.34
N GLU A 42 -88.82 -19.95 -55.94
CA GLU A 42 -89.16 -18.84 -56.83
C GLU A 42 -88.04 -18.46 -57.81
N ASN A 43 -86.80 -18.85 -57.53
CA ASN A 43 -85.63 -18.58 -58.35
C ASN A 43 -85.26 -19.76 -59.27
N GLY A 44 -85.99 -20.88 -59.19
CA GLY A 44 -85.71 -22.09 -59.98
C GLY A 44 -84.71 -23.04 -59.32
N ASP A 45 -84.31 -22.77 -58.08
CA ASP A 45 -83.33 -23.58 -57.38
C ASP A 45 -83.98 -24.78 -56.70
N LEU A 46 -83.32 -25.94 -56.83
CA LEU A 46 -83.72 -27.15 -56.14
C LEU A 46 -83.38 -27.04 -54.66
N LYS A 47 -84.39 -27.08 -53.80
CA LYS A 47 -84.20 -27.20 -52.35
C LYS A 47 -83.96 -28.67 -52.01
N THR A 48 -82.73 -29.00 -51.62
CA THR A 48 -82.36 -30.34 -51.17
C THR A 48 -82.99 -30.66 -49.80
N HIS A 49 -83.34 -31.93 -49.60
CA HIS A 49 -83.85 -32.44 -48.32
C HIS A 49 -82.79 -32.22 -47.22
N ALA A 50 -83.24 -31.74 -46.05
CA ALA A 50 -82.38 -31.59 -44.88
C ALA A 50 -81.83 -32.96 -44.45
N VAL A 51 -80.50 -33.12 -44.51
CA VAL A 51 -79.78 -34.33 -44.11
C VAL A 51 -80.09 -34.63 -42.63
N VAL A 52 -80.63 -35.81 -42.36
CA VAL A 52 -80.83 -36.32 -40.99
C VAL A 52 -79.53 -36.96 -40.50
N ASP A 53 -79.20 -36.68 -39.25
CA ASP A 53 -77.95 -37.06 -38.60
C ASP A 53 -77.64 -38.56 -38.77
N GLY A 54 -76.45 -38.88 -39.28
CA GLY A 54 -76.02 -40.26 -39.57
C GLY A 54 -76.10 -40.71 -41.04
N THR A 55 -76.43 -39.83 -41.99
CA THR A 55 -76.31 -40.12 -43.43
C THR A 55 -75.33 -39.17 -44.12
N VAL A 56 -74.55 -39.71 -45.07
CA VAL A 56 -73.63 -38.92 -45.91
C VAL A 56 -74.48 -37.99 -46.79
N PRO A 57 -74.18 -36.67 -46.84
CA PRO A 57 -74.85 -35.74 -47.75
C PRO A 57 -74.83 -36.32 -49.17
N LEU A 58 -75.95 -36.22 -49.92
CA LEU A 58 -76.05 -36.79 -51.27
C LEU A 58 -74.93 -36.27 -52.21
N GLU A 59 -74.43 -35.07 -51.93
CA GLU A 59 -73.30 -34.40 -52.56
C GLU A 59 -71.94 -35.11 -52.37
N LEU A 60 -71.85 -36.10 -51.49
CA LEU A 60 -70.66 -36.90 -51.21
C LEU A 60 -70.86 -38.40 -51.53
N ALA A 61 -71.96 -38.76 -52.20
CA ALA A 61 -72.18 -40.12 -52.68
C ALA A 61 -71.33 -40.38 -53.94
N ASP A 62 -70.60 -41.51 -53.98
CA ASP A 62 -69.63 -41.89 -55.02
C ASP A 62 -70.18 -41.97 -56.46
N GLN A 63 -71.49 -41.74 -56.67
CA GLN A 63 -72.18 -41.89 -57.95
C GLN A 63 -72.62 -40.56 -58.61
N GLN A 64 -72.35 -39.38 -58.03
CA GLN A 64 -72.91 -38.12 -58.57
C GLN A 64 -71.94 -36.94 -58.80
N ILE A 65 -70.62 -37.09 -58.60
CA ILE A 65 -69.66 -36.03 -58.97
C ILE A 65 -68.59 -36.61 -59.90
N SER A 66 -68.43 -36.00 -61.08
CA SER A 66 -67.46 -36.40 -62.09
C SER A 66 -66.12 -35.73 -61.79
N ILE A 67 -65.05 -36.50 -61.60
CA ILE A 67 -63.67 -35.97 -61.52
C ILE A 67 -63.29 -35.49 -62.92
N THR A 68 -63.54 -34.21 -63.20
CA THR A 68 -63.22 -33.60 -64.50
C THR A 68 -61.89 -32.86 -64.51
N ASP A 69 -61.19 -32.74 -63.37
CA ASP A 69 -59.94 -32.00 -63.32
C ASP A 69 -58.74 -32.83 -63.82
N GLN A 70 -58.01 -32.26 -64.79
CA GLN A 70 -56.90 -32.91 -65.48
C GLN A 70 -55.72 -33.15 -64.54
N GLU A 71 -55.50 -32.26 -63.57
CA GLU A 71 -54.42 -32.36 -62.59
C GLU A 71 -54.59 -33.58 -61.66
N SER A 72 -55.83 -34.02 -61.42
CA SER A 72 -56.12 -35.24 -60.63
C SER A 72 -55.79 -36.53 -61.39
N LYS A 73 -55.94 -36.53 -62.73
CA LYS A 73 -55.60 -37.68 -63.57
C LYS A 73 -54.09 -37.83 -63.75
N ASP A 74 -53.39 -36.72 -63.88
CA ASP A 74 -51.92 -36.70 -64.03
C ASP A 74 -51.21 -37.20 -62.76
N ASN A 75 -51.87 -37.08 -61.61
CA ASN A 75 -51.42 -37.63 -60.32
C ASN A 75 -51.90 -39.08 -60.06
N GLY A 76 -52.45 -39.77 -61.07
CA GLY A 76 -52.82 -41.19 -61.00
C GLY A 76 -54.10 -41.51 -60.22
N ILE A 77 -54.94 -40.51 -59.93
CA ILE A 77 -56.21 -40.69 -59.22
C ILE A 77 -57.31 -40.93 -60.27
N LEU A 78 -57.72 -42.19 -60.41
CA LEU A 78 -58.62 -42.64 -61.49
C LEU A 78 -60.06 -42.89 -61.02
N SER A 79 -60.35 -42.68 -59.74
CA SER A 79 -61.70 -42.84 -59.17
C SER A 79 -61.92 -41.95 -57.93
N GLN A 80 -63.19 -41.62 -57.65
CA GLN A 80 -63.58 -40.84 -56.47
C GLN A 80 -63.23 -41.56 -55.17
N ALA A 81 -63.32 -42.89 -55.15
CA ALA A 81 -62.87 -43.70 -54.02
C ALA A 81 -61.37 -43.51 -53.73
N GLN A 82 -60.53 -43.43 -54.78
CA GLN A 82 -59.08 -43.16 -54.64
C GLN A 82 -58.81 -41.72 -54.21
N TYR A 83 -59.55 -40.74 -54.74
CA TYR A 83 -59.45 -39.34 -54.31
C TYR A 83 -59.80 -39.19 -52.82
N ASN A 84 -60.91 -39.78 -52.39
CA ASN A 84 -61.36 -39.77 -51.00
C ASN A 84 -60.35 -40.48 -50.08
N ALA A 85 -59.73 -41.58 -50.53
CA ALA A 85 -58.69 -42.27 -49.78
C ALA A 85 -57.39 -41.45 -49.66
N ASP A 86 -56.95 -40.78 -50.74
CA ASP A 86 -55.77 -39.92 -50.73
C ASP A 86 -55.98 -38.68 -49.84
N MET A 87 -57.16 -38.05 -49.92
CA MET A 87 -57.53 -36.94 -49.06
C MET A 87 -57.63 -37.35 -47.58
N ARG A 88 -58.17 -38.52 -47.27
CA ARG A 88 -58.18 -39.06 -45.89
C ARG A 88 -56.76 -39.31 -45.39
N LYS A 89 -55.87 -39.88 -46.22
CA LYS A 89 -54.46 -40.09 -45.88
C LYS A 89 -53.71 -38.77 -45.66
N LYS A 90 -54.00 -37.74 -46.46
CA LYS A 90 -53.45 -36.37 -46.27
C LYS A 90 -54.02 -35.69 -45.02
N LEU A 91 -55.28 -35.94 -44.67
CA LEU A 91 -55.87 -35.46 -43.41
C LEU A 91 -55.28 -36.18 -42.19
N ASP A 92 -55.07 -37.49 -42.25
CA ASP A 92 -54.42 -38.27 -41.19
C ASP A 92 -52.96 -37.86 -40.96
N GLN A 93 -52.33 -37.22 -41.96
CA GLN A 93 -51.00 -36.62 -41.85
C GLN A 93 -51.01 -35.17 -41.33
N LYS A 94 -52.17 -34.54 -41.13
CA LYS A 94 -52.24 -33.20 -40.52
C LYS A 94 -52.07 -33.32 -39.01
N LEU A 95 -51.06 -32.62 -38.48
CA LEU A 95 -50.88 -32.45 -37.06
C LEU A 95 -51.98 -31.53 -36.53
N GLU A 96 -52.78 -32.01 -35.58
CA GLU A 96 -53.75 -31.17 -34.89
C GLU A 96 -53.02 -30.10 -34.06
N ILE A 97 -53.40 -28.84 -34.24
CA ILE A 97 -52.88 -27.73 -33.44
C ILE A 97 -53.46 -27.87 -32.03
N PRO A 98 -52.63 -27.98 -30.97
CA PRO A 98 -53.13 -27.99 -29.62
C PRO A 98 -53.92 -26.71 -29.32
N THR A 99 -55.13 -26.85 -28.81
CA THR A 99 -55.98 -25.71 -28.38
C THR A 99 -55.67 -25.25 -26.96
N VAL A 100 -54.71 -25.89 -26.29
CA VAL A 100 -54.27 -25.60 -24.92
C VAL A 100 -52.75 -25.48 -24.87
N GLU A 101 -52.24 -24.66 -23.95
CA GLU A 101 -50.80 -24.55 -23.72
C GLU A 101 -50.23 -25.87 -23.20
N GLY A 102 -49.22 -26.37 -23.93
CA GLY A 102 -48.51 -27.59 -23.59
C GLY A 102 -47.31 -27.37 -22.68
N ASN A 103 -46.95 -28.37 -21.88
CA ASN A 103 -45.67 -28.42 -21.18
C ASN A 103 -44.84 -29.63 -21.65
N ALA A 104 -43.58 -29.72 -21.25
CA ALA A 104 -42.67 -30.80 -21.66
C ALA A 104 -43.11 -32.21 -21.21
N GLN A 105 -44.06 -32.34 -20.28
CA GLN A 105 -44.67 -33.63 -19.94
C GLN A 105 -45.82 -33.99 -20.89
N ASN A 106 -46.65 -33.00 -21.25
CA ASN A 106 -47.80 -33.20 -22.14
C ASN A 106 -47.37 -33.33 -23.61
N TYR A 107 -46.30 -32.63 -24.00
CA TYR A 107 -45.72 -32.64 -25.35
C TYR A 107 -44.20 -32.85 -25.27
N PRO A 108 -43.72 -34.09 -25.05
CA PRO A 108 -42.30 -34.39 -24.81
C PRO A 108 -41.43 -34.30 -26.06
N LYS A 109 -42.02 -34.09 -27.24
CA LYS A 109 -41.33 -34.05 -28.52
C LYS A 109 -41.85 -32.89 -29.38
N ILE A 110 -40.96 -32.24 -30.10
CA ILE A 110 -41.30 -31.34 -31.20
C ILE A 110 -41.08 -32.05 -32.54
N ILE A 111 -41.63 -31.49 -33.61
CA ILE A 111 -41.37 -31.97 -34.98
C ILE A 111 -40.47 -30.96 -35.67
N GLY A 112 -39.28 -31.40 -36.06
CA GLY A 112 -38.38 -30.66 -36.94
C GLY A 112 -38.64 -31.04 -38.39
N LEU A 113 -38.69 -30.06 -39.28
CA LEU A 113 -38.67 -30.26 -40.72
C LEU A 113 -37.26 -30.03 -41.25
N ASN A 114 -36.78 -30.92 -42.13
CA ASN A 114 -35.58 -30.63 -42.91
C ASN A 114 -35.92 -29.76 -44.13
N ASN A 115 -34.90 -29.32 -44.87
CA ASN A 115 -35.08 -28.47 -46.07
C ASN A 115 -35.86 -29.15 -47.20
N ASN A 116 -36.05 -30.47 -47.14
CA ASN A 116 -36.78 -31.27 -48.12
C ASN A 116 -38.22 -31.59 -47.66
N GLY A 117 -38.63 -31.11 -46.48
CA GLY A 117 -39.96 -31.33 -45.91
C GLY A 117 -40.12 -32.63 -45.11
N ASP A 118 -39.06 -33.42 -44.93
CA ASP A 118 -39.13 -34.64 -44.10
C ASP A 118 -39.20 -34.28 -42.61
N ILE A 119 -39.98 -35.05 -41.86
CA ILE A 119 -40.28 -34.80 -40.45
C ILE A 119 -39.45 -35.71 -39.52
N ALA A 120 -38.85 -35.13 -38.49
CA ALA A 120 -38.20 -35.85 -37.39
C ALA A 120 -38.74 -35.40 -36.04
N LYS A 121 -39.01 -36.35 -35.13
CA LYS A 121 -39.40 -36.04 -33.75
C LYS A 121 -38.16 -35.78 -32.90
N LEU A 122 -37.98 -34.55 -32.43
CA LEU A 122 -36.88 -34.17 -31.54
C LEU A 122 -37.37 -34.06 -30.08
N PRO A 123 -36.56 -34.40 -29.07
CA PRO A 123 -36.95 -34.20 -27.67
C PRO A 123 -37.21 -32.72 -27.38
N ALA A 124 -38.39 -32.40 -26.83
CA ALA A 124 -38.76 -31.01 -26.53
C ALA A 124 -37.87 -30.41 -25.41
N GLY A 125 -37.36 -31.25 -24.51
CA GLY A 125 -36.51 -30.82 -23.38
C GLY A 125 -35.11 -30.31 -23.77
N ASP A 126 -34.69 -30.46 -25.02
CA ASP A 126 -33.38 -29.96 -25.50
C ASP A 126 -33.48 -28.58 -26.17
N LEU A 127 -34.70 -28.10 -26.43
CA LEU A 127 -34.93 -26.75 -26.95
C LEU A 127 -34.78 -25.74 -25.82
N GLY A 128 -33.79 -24.85 -25.94
CA GLY A 128 -33.53 -23.80 -24.96
C GLY A 128 -32.30 -24.04 -24.06
N LYS A 129 -31.61 -25.18 -24.16
CA LYS A 129 -30.33 -25.42 -23.46
C LYS A 129 -29.15 -24.57 -23.98
N ASN A 130 -29.38 -23.76 -25.01
CA ASN A 130 -28.36 -22.97 -25.70
C ASN A 130 -28.37 -21.49 -25.26
N MET A 131 -28.32 -21.22 -23.95
CA MET A 131 -28.14 -19.83 -23.49
C MET A 131 -26.83 -19.19 -23.98
N MET A 132 -25.82 -20.00 -24.34
CA MET A 132 -24.47 -19.54 -24.71
C MET A 132 -24.08 -19.84 -26.16
N ASN A 133 -24.97 -20.42 -26.98
CA ASN A 133 -24.69 -20.75 -28.39
C ASN A 133 -25.45 -19.85 -29.38
N ALA A 134 -26.09 -18.78 -28.89
CA ALA A 134 -26.66 -17.76 -29.74
C ALA A 134 -25.55 -16.78 -30.15
N ASP A 135 -25.18 -16.76 -31.43
CA ASP A 135 -24.38 -15.68 -32.00
C ASP A 135 -25.25 -14.42 -32.06
N LEU A 136 -25.21 -13.63 -30.99
CA LEU A 136 -25.98 -12.42 -30.85
C LEU A 136 -25.29 -11.33 -31.68
N SER A 137 -25.87 -11.02 -32.84
CA SER A 137 -25.36 -9.95 -33.71
C SER A 137 -25.29 -8.60 -32.98
N ASN A 138 -24.38 -7.77 -33.47
CA ASN A 138 -23.90 -6.48 -32.96
C ASN A 138 -24.91 -5.31 -32.94
N SER A 139 -26.22 -5.56 -32.92
CA SER A 139 -27.22 -4.50 -32.70
C SER A 139 -27.40 -4.22 -31.20
N SER A 140 -27.41 -2.94 -30.82
CA SER A 140 -27.46 -2.45 -29.44
C SER A 140 -28.56 -3.09 -28.57
N ALA A 141 -28.14 -3.51 -27.37
CA ALA A 141 -28.92 -3.99 -26.23
C ALA A 141 -29.67 -5.33 -26.40
N ARG A 142 -28.92 -6.45 -26.39
CA ARG A 142 -29.46 -7.75 -25.97
C ARG A 142 -28.99 -8.05 -24.55
N ASN A 143 -29.94 -8.05 -23.61
CA ASN A 143 -29.71 -8.40 -22.21
C ASN A 143 -30.28 -9.79 -21.91
N HIS A 144 -29.58 -10.56 -21.07
CA HIS A 144 -30.15 -11.76 -20.45
C HIS A 144 -30.60 -11.40 -19.03
N THR A 145 -31.91 -11.29 -18.83
CA THR A 145 -32.48 -11.10 -17.50
C THR A 145 -32.70 -12.47 -16.85
N LEU A 146 -32.03 -12.70 -15.73
CA LEU A 146 -32.18 -13.92 -14.95
C LEU A 146 -33.27 -13.72 -13.91
N ASN A 147 -34.38 -14.45 -14.03
CA ASN A 147 -35.48 -14.43 -13.04
C ASN A 147 -35.26 -15.44 -11.90
N ALA A 148 -34.17 -16.21 -11.93
CA ALA A 148 -33.76 -17.16 -10.91
C ALA A 148 -32.22 -17.20 -10.80
N PRO A 149 -31.66 -17.65 -9.67
CA PRO A 149 -30.22 -17.86 -9.55
C PRO A 149 -29.72 -18.83 -10.63
N PHE A 150 -28.55 -18.54 -11.19
CA PHE A 150 -27.86 -19.43 -12.12
C PHE A 150 -26.45 -19.71 -11.60
N SER A 151 -25.91 -20.87 -11.97
CA SER A 151 -24.55 -21.27 -11.64
C SER A 151 -23.82 -21.77 -12.88
N ILE A 152 -22.58 -21.35 -13.05
CA ILE A 152 -21.66 -21.92 -14.03
C ILE A 152 -20.73 -22.88 -13.28
N ASN A 153 -20.84 -24.18 -13.54
CA ASN A 153 -19.87 -25.15 -13.07
C ASN A 153 -18.88 -25.47 -14.20
N THR A 154 -17.63 -25.06 -14.03
CA THR A 154 -16.59 -25.28 -15.04
C THR A 154 -15.97 -26.68 -14.97
N ASN A 155 -16.27 -27.48 -13.94
CA ASN A 155 -15.61 -28.77 -13.68
C ASN A 155 -14.07 -28.67 -13.76
N GLY A 156 -13.51 -27.58 -13.21
CA GLY A 156 -12.06 -27.32 -13.22
C GLY A 156 -11.48 -26.93 -14.59
N LYS A 157 -12.33 -26.70 -15.60
CA LYS A 157 -11.92 -26.13 -16.90
C LYS A 157 -11.83 -24.60 -16.82
N ALA A 158 -11.03 -24.03 -17.70
CA ALA A 158 -10.87 -22.59 -17.79
C ALA A 158 -12.18 -21.92 -18.22
N TYR A 159 -12.52 -20.81 -17.57
CA TYR A 159 -13.60 -19.91 -17.95
C TYR A 159 -13.01 -18.56 -18.33
N THR A 160 -13.14 -18.17 -19.59
CA THR A 160 -12.52 -16.97 -20.14
C THR A 160 -13.59 -15.96 -20.54
N LEU A 161 -13.53 -14.76 -19.94
CA LEU A 161 -14.23 -13.57 -20.41
C LEU A 161 -13.24 -12.74 -21.25
N SER A 162 -13.51 -12.59 -22.55
CA SER A 162 -12.65 -11.86 -23.49
C SER A 162 -13.37 -10.66 -24.10
N GLY A 163 -12.61 -9.75 -24.72
CA GLY A 163 -13.18 -8.56 -25.38
C GLY A 163 -13.68 -7.47 -24.43
N LEU A 164 -13.28 -7.49 -23.16
CA LEU A 164 -13.66 -6.46 -22.19
C LEU A 164 -13.03 -5.10 -22.56
N PRO A 165 -13.80 -4.00 -22.57
CA PRO A 165 -13.26 -2.67 -22.84
C PRO A 165 -12.36 -2.20 -21.69
N ASN A 166 -11.21 -1.59 -22.01
CA ASN A 166 -10.35 -0.95 -21.01
C ASN A 166 -10.99 0.37 -20.55
N LYS A 167 -11.25 0.50 -19.25
CA LYS A 167 -11.93 1.66 -18.62
C LYS A 167 -11.10 2.36 -17.55
N ASN A 168 -9.78 2.20 -17.57
CA ASN A 168 -8.87 2.78 -16.57
C ASN A 168 -9.00 4.30 -16.40
N ASN A 169 -9.46 5.02 -17.42
CA ASN A 169 -9.61 6.48 -17.38
C ASN A 169 -11.04 6.96 -17.04
N ASP A 170 -12.02 6.06 -16.89
CA ASP A 170 -13.43 6.39 -16.61
C ASP A 170 -13.75 6.22 -15.11
N LEU A 171 -13.10 7.06 -14.30
CA LEU A 171 -13.15 6.98 -12.84
C LEU A 171 -14.52 7.36 -12.26
N ALA A 172 -15.36 8.06 -13.02
CA ALA A 172 -16.68 8.47 -12.57
C ALA A 172 -17.70 7.31 -12.63
N ASN A 173 -17.64 6.48 -13.68
CA ASN A 173 -18.64 5.45 -13.93
C ASN A 173 -18.18 4.03 -13.51
N PHE A 174 -16.87 3.77 -13.37
CA PHE A 174 -16.33 2.45 -13.07
C PHE A 174 -15.67 2.38 -11.68
N GLN A 175 -16.48 2.52 -10.63
CA GLN A 175 -16.03 2.52 -9.23
C GLN A 175 -16.30 1.20 -8.47
N LYS A 176 -16.95 0.23 -9.12
CA LYS A 176 -17.35 -1.03 -8.49
C LYS A 176 -16.41 -2.17 -8.86
N VAL A 177 -16.26 -3.10 -7.92
CA VAL A 177 -15.46 -4.32 -8.07
C VAL A 177 -16.34 -5.52 -7.78
N MET A 178 -16.21 -6.57 -8.58
CA MET A 178 -16.91 -7.83 -8.34
C MET A 178 -16.20 -8.60 -7.22
N VAL A 179 -16.99 -9.07 -6.26
CA VAL A 179 -16.53 -9.91 -5.16
C VAL A 179 -17.37 -11.18 -5.09
N GLN A 180 -16.86 -12.20 -4.42
CA GLN A 180 -17.56 -13.45 -4.21
C GLN A 180 -17.60 -13.76 -2.72
N ASN A 181 -18.75 -14.23 -2.22
CA ASN A 181 -18.83 -14.75 -0.85
C ASN A 181 -18.44 -16.23 -0.78
N SER A 182 -18.42 -16.79 0.44
CA SER A 182 -18.08 -18.21 0.68
C SER A 182 -18.99 -19.21 -0.02
N ASN A 183 -20.21 -18.81 -0.39
CA ASN A 183 -21.20 -19.66 -1.07
C ASN A 183 -21.12 -19.54 -2.60
N GLY A 184 -20.11 -18.83 -3.13
CA GLY A 184 -19.94 -18.64 -4.57
C GLY A 184 -20.82 -17.54 -5.18
N LEU A 185 -21.58 -16.78 -4.37
CA LEU A 185 -22.41 -15.68 -4.88
C LEU A 185 -21.53 -14.51 -5.27
N HIS A 186 -21.63 -14.10 -6.54
CA HIS A 186 -21.00 -12.89 -7.04
C HIS A 186 -21.84 -11.66 -6.70
N ALA A 187 -21.20 -10.63 -6.14
CA ALA A 187 -21.80 -9.33 -5.82
C ALA A 187 -20.86 -8.20 -6.26
N VAL A 188 -21.32 -6.95 -6.14
CA VAL A 188 -20.50 -5.76 -6.36
C VAL A 188 -20.36 -4.95 -5.09
N ILE A 189 -19.16 -4.43 -4.85
CA ILE A 189 -18.88 -3.46 -3.78
C ILE A 189 -18.15 -2.25 -4.37
N ASP A 190 -18.11 -1.14 -3.63
CA ASP A 190 -17.29 0.02 -3.99
C ASP A 190 -15.80 -0.33 -3.87
N ASN A 191 -14.99 0.12 -4.83
CA ASN A 191 -13.53 -0.09 -4.88
C ASN A 191 -12.81 0.34 -3.58
N LYS A 192 -13.26 1.41 -2.93
CA LYS A 192 -12.74 1.90 -1.64
C LYS A 192 -12.80 0.85 -0.53
N ASN A 193 -13.81 -0.04 -0.57
CA ASN A 193 -14.00 -1.05 0.47
C ASN A 193 -12.91 -2.14 0.41
N ILE A 194 -12.33 -2.40 -0.77
CA ILE A 194 -11.16 -3.29 -0.87
C ILE A 194 -9.96 -2.66 -0.17
N LEU A 195 -9.69 -1.38 -0.40
CA LEU A 195 -8.53 -0.70 0.22
C LEU A 195 -8.68 -0.56 1.74
N LEU A 196 -9.90 -0.38 2.25
CA LEU A 196 -10.16 -0.31 3.68
C LEU A 196 -10.17 -1.69 4.36
N GLY A 197 -10.61 -2.73 3.66
CA GLY A 197 -10.70 -4.09 4.20
C GLY A 197 -9.42 -4.92 4.06
N ALA A 198 -8.61 -4.66 3.03
CA ALA A 198 -7.40 -5.44 2.73
C ALA A 198 -6.40 -5.49 3.89
N PRO A 199 -6.09 -4.40 4.62
CA PRO A 199 -5.17 -4.46 5.75
C PRO A 199 -5.59 -5.45 6.85
N ASN A 200 -6.90 -5.72 7.01
CA ASN A 200 -7.41 -6.67 8.01
C ASN A 200 -7.18 -8.14 7.62
N GLN A 201 -6.87 -8.42 6.35
CA GLN A 201 -6.59 -9.76 5.84
C GLN A 201 -5.09 -10.09 5.85
N LEU A 202 -4.24 -9.13 6.18
CA LEU A 202 -2.77 -9.27 6.17
C LEU A 202 -2.25 -9.79 7.52
N THR A 203 -1.14 -10.54 7.47
CA THR A 203 -0.34 -10.85 8.66
C THR A 203 0.35 -9.59 9.22
N GLU A 204 0.84 -9.62 10.46
CA GLU A 204 1.55 -8.47 11.06
C GLU A 204 2.82 -8.08 10.29
N ALA A 205 3.53 -9.05 9.71
CA ALA A 205 4.70 -8.80 8.87
C ALA A 205 4.30 -8.08 7.57
N GLU A 206 3.24 -8.53 6.91
CA GLU A 206 2.71 -7.90 5.69
C GLU A 206 2.10 -6.52 5.97
N LYS A 207 1.42 -6.33 7.10
CA LYS A 207 0.95 -5.01 7.55
C LYS A 207 2.12 -4.04 7.74
N THR A 208 3.23 -4.52 8.30
CA THR A 208 4.43 -3.70 8.49
C THR A 208 5.06 -3.33 7.15
N ALA A 209 5.22 -4.29 6.23
CA ALA A 209 5.72 -4.03 4.88
C ALA A 209 4.81 -3.06 4.11
N TRP A 210 3.49 -3.23 4.18
CA TRP A 210 2.51 -2.32 3.59
C TRP A 210 2.64 -0.91 4.18
N LYS A 211 2.68 -0.76 5.52
CA LYS A 211 2.85 0.54 6.19
C LYS A 211 4.14 1.24 5.75
N THR A 212 5.25 0.52 5.71
CA THR A 212 6.55 1.04 5.28
C THR A 212 6.53 1.47 3.80
N ALA A 213 5.94 0.67 2.92
CA ALA A 213 5.83 0.98 1.50
C ALA A 213 4.91 2.19 1.24
N MET A 214 3.77 2.27 1.91
CA MET A 214 2.85 3.41 1.83
C MET A 214 3.48 4.69 2.40
N ASN A 215 4.36 4.58 3.38
CA ASN A 215 5.10 5.70 3.96
C ASN A 215 6.47 5.93 3.29
N GLY A 216 6.72 5.42 2.08
CA GLY A 216 7.93 5.73 1.30
C GLY A 216 9.27 5.36 1.96
N GLY A 217 9.29 4.42 2.92
CA GLY A 217 10.51 3.98 3.62
C GLY A 217 10.90 4.78 4.87
N TRP A 218 10.09 5.76 5.31
CA TRP A 218 10.35 6.54 6.52
C TRP A 218 9.87 5.82 7.80
N THR A 219 10.57 6.05 8.91
CA THR A 219 10.26 5.37 10.18
C THR A 219 8.90 5.78 10.74
N THR A 220 8.12 4.78 11.20
CA THR A 220 6.87 4.97 11.96
C THR A 220 7.04 4.61 13.44
N ASN A 221 8.25 4.19 13.83
CA ASN A 221 8.58 3.81 15.19
C ASN A 221 8.64 5.04 16.11
N THR A 222 8.54 4.80 17.41
CA THR A 222 8.65 5.84 18.43
C THR A 222 9.98 6.60 18.31
N MET A 223 9.89 7.92 18.13
CA MET A 223 11.05 8.81 18.15
C MET A 223 11.69 8.82 19.53
N SER A 224 13.01 8.92 19.58
CA SER A 224 13.73 9.19 20.83
C SER A 224 14.91 10.12 20.56
N VAL A 225 15.19 10.99 21.52
CA VAL A 225 16.35 11.88 21.53
C VAL A 225 17.08 11.67 22.84
N ALA A 226 18.33 11.21 22.73
CA ALA A 226 19.21 10.96 23.86
C ALA A 226 20.04 12.20 24.22
N SER A 227 20.40 13.03 23.23
CA SER A 227 21.16 14.27 23.48
C SER A 227 20.86 15.37 22.47
N ILE A 228 21.02 16.61 22.91
CA ILE A 228 20.94 17.84 22.12
C ILE A 228 22.32 18.48 22.16
N SER A 229 22.87 18.88 21.01
CA SER A 229 24.19 19.52 20.91
C SER A 229 24.14 20.73 19.98
N PRO A 230 24.60 21.92 20.41
CA PRO A 230 25.08 22.23 21.75
C PRO A 230 23.92 22.29 22.76
N VAL A 231 24.23 22.08 24.04
CA VAL A 231 23.25 22.26 25.14
C VAL A 231 23.11 23.73 25.56
N LEU A 232 24.02 24.61 25.13
CA LEU A 232 24.04 26.04 25.39
C LEU A 232 24.16 26.80 24.08
N ILE A 233 23.37 27.84 23.94
CA ILE A 233 23.36 28.73 22.79
C ILE A 233 23.51 30.15 23.31
N LYS A 234 24.50 30.89 22.81
CA LYS A 234 24.67 32.30 23.19
C LYS A 234 23.52 33.11 22.60
N LEU A 235 22.97 34.04 23.36
CA LEU A 235 21.95 34.97 22.89
C LEU A 235 22.61 36.02 21.97
N GLU A 236 22.74 35.67 20.70
CA GLU A 236 23.22 36.56 19.65
C GLU A 236 22.21 36.55 18.49
N ASN A 237 22.15 37.66 17.76
CA ASN A 237 21.29 37.78 16.58
C ASN A 237 21.91 37.08 15.36
N GLU A 238 22.25 35.80 15.52
CA GLU A 238 22.92 34.97 14.52
C GLU A 238 22.28 33.57 14.47
N ILE A 239 22.57 32.84 13.39
CA ILE A 239 22.09 31.47 13.21
C ILE A 239 22.99 30.51 14.00
N SER A 240 22.38 29.66 14.82
CA SER A 240 23.05 28.55 15.51
C SER A 240 22.53 27.21 15.01
N TYR A 241 23.44 26.22 14.92
CA TYR A 241 23.13 24.85 14.51
C TYR A 241 22.94 23.96 15.75
N VAL A 242 21.87 23.17 15.74
CA VAL A 242 21.52 22.21 16.80
C VAL A 242 21.37 20.83 16.19
N THR A 243 22.08 19.86 16.77
CA THR A 243 22.03 18.44 16.40
C THR A 243 21.37 17.63 17.50
N LEU A 244 20.41 16.81 17.09
CA LEU A 244 19.76 15.80 17.92
C LEU A 244 20.39 14.44 17.62
N LYS A 245 20.76 13.70 18.66
CA LYS A 245 21.19 12.31 18.55
C LYS A 245 20.19 11.42 19.29
N GLY A 246 19.80 10.31 18.66
CA GLY A 246 18.77 9.43 19.19
C GLY A 246 18.44 8.28 18.24
N ALA A 247 17.17 7.86 18.20
CA ALA A 247 16.70 6.80 17.31
C ALA A 247 15.39 7.20 16.63
N ASN A 248 15.18 6.65 15.42
CA ASN A 248 14.02 6.91 14.58
C ASN A 248 13.88 8.40 14.19
N LEU A 249 15.00 9.07 13.93
CA LEU A 249 15.07 10.49 13.56
C LEU A 249 15.08 10.73 12.03
N ASN A 250 15.00 9.67 11.21
CA ASN A 250 14.84 9.78 9.76
C ASN A 250 13.35 9.99 9.42
N LEU A 251 12.89 11.24 9.57
CA LEU A 251 11.48 11.61 9.48
C LEU A 251 11.04 11.82 8.02
N ASN A 252 9.75 11.65 7.73
CA ASN A 252 9.24 11.89 6.38
C ASN A 252 9.33 13.40 6.02
N PRO A 253 10.11 13.81 5.01
CA PRO A 253 10.42 15.21 4.72
C PRO A 253 9.19 16.05 4.32
N THR A 254 8.09 15.42 3.88
CA THR A 254 6.86 16.12 3.47
C THR A 254 5.88 16.37 4.62
N SER A 255 6.07 15.74 5.79
CA SER A 255 5.04 15.74 6.85
C SER A 255 5.60 15.73 8.28
N PHE A 256 6.84 16.17 8.48
CA PHE A 256 7.41 16.30 9.82
C PHE A 256 7.45 17.76 10.29
N LYS A 257 7.55 17.94 11.61
CA LYS A 257 7.78 19.25 12.24
C LYS A 257 8.82 19.15 13.35
N ILE A 258 9.59 20.21 13.50
CA ILE A 258 10.44 20.45 14.66
C ILE A 258 10.06 21.79 15.25
N GLU A 259 9.83 21.78 16.56
CA GLU A 259 9.34 22.94 17.28
C GLU A 259 10.19 23.14 18.53
N ILE A 260 10.50 24.40 18.84
CA ILE A 260 11.11 24.80 20.11
C ILE A 260 9.97 25.09 21.08
N MET A 261 10.02 24.46 22.24
CA MET A 261 9.01 24.52 23.29
C MET A 261 9.56 25.24 24.51
N ASP A 262 8.65 25.78 25.33
CA ASP A 262 8.97 26.16 26.71
C ASP A 262 9.54 24.98 27.52
N MET A 263 10.16 25.29 28.67
CA MET A 263 10.76 24.29 29.57
C MET A 263 9.75 23.22 30.03
N ALA A 264 8.49 23.62 30.21
CA ALA A 264 7.39 22.74 30.58
C ALA A 264 7.03 21.75 29.45
N GLY A 265 7.32 22.08 28.19
CA GLY A 265 6.96 21.30 27.01
C GLY A 265 5.49 21.48 26.59
N SER A 266 4.83 22.52 27.09
CA SER A 266 3.41 22.81 26.86
C SER A 266 3.17 23.78 25.70
N THR A 267 4.06 24.77 25.53
CA THR A 267 3.84 25.88 24.59
C THR A 267 4.88 25.84 23.47
N VAL A 268 4.43 25.98 22.22
CA VAL A 268 5.33 26.18 21.06
C VAL A 268 5.78 27.63 21.03
N LEU A 269 7.09 27.85 21.02
CA LEU A 269 7.70 29.18 20.94
C LEU A 269 8.20 29.49 19.53
N ALA A 270 8.67 28.46 18.81
CA ALA A 270 9.06 28.59 17.41
C ALA A 270 8.84 27.27 16.67
N THR A 271 8.50 27.35 15.38
CA THR A 271 8.49 26.21 14.46
C THR A 271 9.65 26.35 13.50
N ILE A 272 10.48 25.32 13.39
CA ILE A 272 11.62 25.31 12.49
C ILE A 272 11.11 24.95 11.08
N PRO A 273 11.32 25.81 10.06
CA PRO A 273 10.97 25.48 8.69
C PRO A 273 11.72 24.24 8.19
N ASN A 274 11.06 23.41 7.38
CA ASN A 274 11.67 22.18 6.86
C ASN A 274 12.94 22.43 6.03
N SER A 275 13.08 23.61 5.42
CA SER A 275 14.31 24.03 4.71
C SER A 275 15.50 24.26 5.62
N GLN A 276 15.29 24.36 6.94
CA GLN A 276 16.33 24.54 7.95
C GLN A 276 16.70 23.24 8.66
N ILE A 277 16.28 22.10 8.12
CA ILE A 277 16.44 20.79 8.76
C ILE A 277 17.13 19.83 7.80
N GLN A 278 18.11 19.13 8.33
CA GLN A 278 18.87 18.08 7.66
C GLN A 278 18.67 16.76 8.39
N LEU A 279 18.11 15.78 7.68
CA LEU A 279 17.86 14.43 8.19
C LEU A 279 19.05 13.52 7.86
N ASP A 280 19.40 12.66 8.81
CA ASP A 280 20.35 11.56 8.61
C ASP A 280 19.57 10.31 8.19
N THR A 281 19.94 9.72 7.05
CA THR A 281 19.28 8.53 6.49
C THR A 281 19.40 7.30 7.39
N THR A 282 20.41 7.26 8.27
CA THR A 282 20.54 6.20 9.28
C THR A 282 19.51 6.32 10.41
N GLY A 283 18.88 7.49 10.56
CA GLY A 283 17.88 7.76 11.58
C GLY A 283 18.44 7.88 13.00
N VAL A 284 19.75 7.98 13.16
CA VAL A 284 20.40 8.18 14.47
C VAL A 284 20.62 9.66 14.81
N SER A 285 20.48 10.54 13.82
CA SER A 285 20.69 11.96 14.02
C SER A 285 19.82 12.86 13.14
N LEU A 286 19.69 14.12 13.56
CA LEU A 286 19.02 15.17 12.80
C LEU A 286 19.68 16.48 13.20
N THR A 287 19.97 17.35 12.23
CA THR A 287 20.49 18.70 12.50
C THR A 287 19.51 19.75 11.99
N PHE A 288 19.30 20.81 12.75
CA PHE A 288 18.58 21.98 12.29
C PHE A 288 19.33 23.26 12.67
N TYR A 289 18.94 24.39 12.08
CA TYR A 289 19.48 25.69 12.44
C TYR A 289 18.38 26.73 12.66
N HIS A 290 18.61 27.66 13.58
CA HIS A 290 17.65 28.70 13.94
C HIS A 290 18.36 29.93 14.52
N ASN A 291 17.73 31.10 14.45
CA ASN A 291 18.18 32.29 15.17
C ASN A 291 17.42 32.37 16.51
N PHE A 292 18.13 32.12 17.61
CA PHE A 292 17.54 31.99 18.94
C PHE A 292 17.36 33.34 19.66
N TYR A 293 17.75 34.47 19.03
CA TYR A 293 17.71 35.80 19.65
C TYR A 293 16.31 36.20 20.13
N THR A 294 15.27 35.86 19.36
CA THR A 294 13.88 36.23 19.67
C THR A 294 13.28 35.40 20.80
N LEU A 295 13.87 34.25 21.14
CA LEU A 295 13.40 33.41 22.23
C LEU A 295 13.82 33.99 23.59
N GLY A 296 14.97 34.68 23.65
CA GLY A 296 15.53 35.24 24.87
C GLY A 296 16.21 34.19 25.76
N VAL A 297 16.75 34.63 26.89
CA VAL A 297 17.44 33.78 27.87
C VAL A 297 16.44 32.87 28.58
N ASN A 298 16.50 31.57 28.30
CA ASN A 298 15.69 30.57 28.99
C ASN A 298 16.18 29.15 28.67
N GLN A 299 15.61 28.16 29.35
CA GLN A 299 15.75 26.76 29.02
C GLN A 299 14.56 26.28 28.16
N TYR A 300 14.85 25.48 27.14
CA TYR A 300 13.90 25.04 26.13
C TYR A 300 13.95 23.54 25.91
N LYS A 301 12.81 23.01 25.45
CA LYS A 301 12.69 21.63 24.93
C LYS A 301 12.47 21.65 23.44
N ILE A 302 12.63 20.50 22.81
CA ILE A 302 12.34 20.31 21.39
C ILE A 302 11.16 19.35 21.28
N ARG A 303 10.20 19.68 20.41
CA ARG A 303 9.12 18.77 20.04
C ARG A 303 9.32 18.32 18.59
N LEU A 304 9.27 17.02 18.39
CA LEU A 304 9.30 16.37 17.09
C LEU A 304 7.90 15.85 16.76
N TRP A 305 7.52 15.95 15.49
CA TRP A 305 6.33 15.30 14.95
C TRP A 305 6.70 14.55 13.68
N ASN A 306 6.34 13.26 13.60
CA ASN A 306 6.67 12.39 12.47
C ASN A 306 5.50 12.17 11.49
N GLY A 307 4.45 13.00 11.56
CA GLY A 307 3.21 12.81 10.80
C GLY A 307 2.13 12.03 11.57
N VAL A 308 2.51 11.27 12.60
CA VAL A 308 1.59 10.40 13.37
C VAL A 308 1.54 10.78 14.84
N ALA A 309 2.69 10.97 15.47
CA ALA A 309 2.82 11.21 16.91
C ALA A 309 3.76 12.37 17.22
N TYR A 310 3.49 13.04 18.33
CA TYR A 310 4.39 14.03 18.91
C TYR A 310 5.33 13.39 19.92
N TYR A 311 6.56 13.89 19.98
CA TYR A 311 7.57 13.53 20.98
C TYR A 311 8.22 14.81 21.50
N VAL A 312 8.11 15.08 22.79
CA VAL A 312 8.81 16.19 23.46
C VAL A 312 10.06 15.64 24.12
N THR A 313 11.21 16.26 23.87
CA THR A 313 12.49 15.80 24.41
C THR A 313 12.49 15.84 25.94
N PRO A 314 12.98 14.79 26.63
CA PRO A 314 13.21 14.84 28.06
C PRO A 314 14.44 15.71 28.40
N THR A 315 15.40 15.80 27.48
CA THR A 315 16.55 16.70 27.55
C THR A 315 16.19 18.10 27.09
N THR A 316 16.94 19.08 27.57
CA THR A 316 16.78 20.51 27.29
C THR A 316 18.06 21.13 26.75
N PHE A 317 17.94 22.27 26.08
CA PHE A 317 19.05 23.19 25.81
C PHE A 317 18.70 24.57 26.39
N GLU A 318 19.69 25.45 26.52
CA GLU A 318 19.50 26.78 27.13
C GLU A 318 20.07 27.87 26.22
N VAL A 319 19.37 28.99 26.17
CA VAL A 319 19.88 30.23 25.58
C VAL A 319 20.32 31.13 26.73
N ILE A 320 21.54 31.67 26.66
CA ILE A 320 22.17 32.44 27.74
C ILE A 320 22.61 33.83 27.28
N SER A 321 22.48 34.86 28.13
CA SER A 321 22.79 36.25 27.78
C SER A 321 24.28 36.52 27.67
N ASN A 322 25.03 36.02 28.64
CA ASN A 322 26.44 36.32 28.77
C ASN A 322 27.23 35.03 28.84
N ILE A 323 28.36 35.07 28.16
CA ILE A 323 29.39 34.04 28.18
C ILE A 323 30.65 34.79 28.56
N ASN A 324 31.28 34.42 29.68
CA ASN A 324 32.59 34.97 30.01
C ASN A 324 33.63 34.05 29.37
N GLU A 325 34.13 34.46 28.21
CA GLU A 325 35.18 33.72 27.52
C GLU A 325 36.47 33.71 28.35
N ILE A 326 37.08 32.54 28.44
CA ILE A 326 38.37 32.35 29.09
C ILE A 326 39.44 32.49 28.00
N ASP A 327 40.43 33.35 28.24
CA ASP A 327 41.57 33.50 27.31
C ASP A 327 42.48 32.27 27.38
N LEU A 328 42.42 31.45 26.33
CA LEU A 328 43.24 30.25 26.19
C LEU A 328 44.65 30.54 25.64
N HIS A 329 44.91 31.73 25.10
CA HIS A 329 46.18 32.04 24.43
C HIS A 329 47.32 32.33 25.39
N ASN A 330 47.01 32.69 26.64
CA ASN A 330 47.98 33.07 27.66
C ASN A 330 47.99 32.11 28.87
N LEU A 331 47.60 30.86 28.66
CA LEU A 331 47.64 29.85 29.72
C LEU A 331 49.09 29.49 30.08
N ASN A 332 49.36 29.55 31.39
CA ASN A 332 50.61 29.07 31.97
C ASN A 332 50.42 27.66 32.52
N TRP A 333 51.45 26.82 32.33
CA TRP A 333 51.42 25.40 32.65
C TRP A 333 52.60 25.03 33.52
N ASP A 334 52.33 24.22 34.55
CA ASP A 334 53.37 23.46 35.24
C ASP A 334 53.56 22.13 34.53
N THR A 335 54.81 21.77 34.24
CA THR A 335 55.16 20.53 33.56
C THR A 335 56.15 19.70 34.37
N LYS A 336 56.00 18.38 34.29
CA LYS A 336 56.97 17.42 34.81
C LYS A 336 57.26 16.38 33.75
N VAL A 337 58.52 16.29 33.35
CA VAL A 337 59.05 15.23 32.51
C VAL A 337 59.76 14.21 33.39
N TYR A 338 59.68 12.93 33.04
CA TYR A 338 60.37 11.86 33.74
C TYR A 338 61.86 12.15 33.92
N ASN A 339 62.38 11.92 35.13
CA ASN A 339 63.73 12.27 35.56
C ASN A 339 64.14 13.74 35.35
N ASN A 340 63.19 14.65 35.10
CA ASN A 340 63.45 16.04 34.69
C ASN A 340 64.32 16.16 33.43
N ASN A 341 64.23 15.18 32.52
CA ASN A 341 64.96 15.22 31.27
C ASN A 341 64.46 16.39 30.40
N VAL A 342 65.36 16.94 29.59
CA VAL A 342 65.04 18.01 28.64
C VAL A 342 64.60 17.38 27.32
N THR A 343 63.48 17.85 26.77
CA THR A 343 62.89 17.35 25.53
C THR A 343 62.17 18.49 24.80
N THR A 344 62.11 18.41 23.46
CA THR A 344 61.24 19.26 22.63
C THR A 344 59.98 18.53 22.16
N LYS A 345 59.87 17.23 22.47
CA LYS A 345 58.78 16.34 22.07
C LYS A 345 57.67 16.24 23.12
N ALA A 346 57.84 16.83 24.31
CA ALA A 346 56.80 16.96 25.33
C ALA A 346 56.78 18.40 25.88
N TYR A 347 55.69 19.12 25.65
CA TYR A 347 55.53 20.49 26.12
C TYR A 347 54.07 20.92 26.24
N ALA A 348 53.84 21.97 27.02
CA ALA A 348 52.57 22.69 27.05
C ALA A 348 52.85 24.19 26.96
N LYS A 349 52.14 24.86 26.07
CA LYS A 349 52.29 26.29 25.82
C LYS A 349 50.98 26.85 25.28
N ASN A 350 50.52 27.93 25.90
CA ASN A 350 49.27 28.59 25.51
C ASN A 350 48.11 27.57 25.52
N ASN A 351 47.35 27.49 24.44
CA ASN A 351 46.25 26.55 24.26
C ASN A 351 46.68 25.17 23.73
N ILE A 352 47.98 24.87 23.67
CA ILE A 352 48.50 23.62 23.08
C ILE A 352 49.20 22.79 24.14
N VAL A 353 48.87 21.49 24.17
CA VAL A 353 49.66 20.46 24.85
C VAL A 353 50.05 19.41 23.83
N TYR A 354 51.35 19.14 23.74
CA TYR A 354 51.91 18.20 22.78
C TYR A 354 52.76 17.15 23.48
N PHE A 355 52.57 15.90 23.08
CA PHE A 355 53.35 14.77 23.55
C PHE A 355 53.67 13.81 22.40
N ASN A 356 54.94 13.46 22.26
CA ASN A 356 55.48 12.47 21.34
C ASN A 356 56.55 11.68 22.10
N PRO A 357 56.58 10.33 22.02
CA PRO A 357 57.58 9.52 22.68
C PRO A 357 58.99 9.99 22.33
N ASP A 358 59.82 10.12 23.36
CA ASP A 358 61.18 10.59 23.21
C ASP A 358 62.13 9.65 23.96
N PRO A 359 62.97 8.88 23.25
CA PRO A 359 63.96 8.00 23.86
C PRO A 359 64.92 8.71 24.83
N SER A 360 65.07 10.04 24.73
CA SER A 360 65.86 10.83 25.67
C SER A 360 65.16 11.06 27.02
N ILE A 361 63.83 10.98 27.07
CA ILE A 361 63.06 10.99 28.32
C ILE A 361 63.11 9.60 28.94
N LYS A 362 62.64 8.61 28.18
CA LYS A 362 62.62 7.19 28.53
C LYS A 362 62.48 6.38 27.26
N SER A 363 63.14 5.23 27.17
CA SER A 363 63.01 4.34 26.00
C SER A 363 61.54 3.92 25.79
N PRO A 364 60.98 4.02 24.57
CA PRO A 364 59.58 3.68 24.28
C PRO A 364 59.23 2.24 24.70
N ALA A 365 58.32 2.11 25.66
CA ALA A 365 57.88 0.82 26.20
C ALA A 365 56.39 0.88 26.55
N PHE A 366 55.73 -0.29 26.52
CA PHE A 366 54.33 -0.40 26.95
C PHE A 366 54.29 -0.60 28.47
N GLU A 367 54.20 0.51 29.21
CA GLU A 367 54.26 0.54 30.68
C GLU A 367 53.45 1.72 31.24
N PHE A 368 52.96 1.58 32.48
CA PHE A 368 52.13 2.61 33.13
C PHE A 368 52.94 3.75 33.77
N ASP A 369 54.24 3.82 33.51
CA ASP A 369 55.09 4.86 34.04
C ASP A 369 54.78 6.19 33.35
N TYR A 370 54.45 7.20 34.15
CA TYR A 370 54.18 8.55 33.65
C TYR A 370 55.48 9.20 33.19
N VAL A 371 55.49 9.62 31.92
CA VAL A 371 56.65 10.25 31.30
C VAL A 371 56.50 11.76 31.14
N PHE A 372 55.25 12.24 31.08
CA PHE A 372 54.93 13.65 31.01
C PHE A 372 53.63 13.94 31.75
N ASN A 373 53.65 14.93 32.65
CA ASN A 373 52.48 15.45 33.35
C ASN A 373 52.44 16.97 33.16
N VAL A 374 51.25 17.50 32.93
CA VAL A 374 51.01 18.92 32.78
C VAL A 374 49.72 19.34 33.48
N LYS A 375 49.74 20.50 34.14
CA LYS A 375 48.57 21.10 34.78
C LYS A 375 48.59 22.62 34.62
N THR A 376 47.43 23.25 34.43
CA THR A 376 47.36 24.73 34.38
C THR A 376 47.81 25.30 35.72
N GLN A 377 48.57 26.41 35.73
CA GLN A 377 49.07 27.02 36.98
C GLN A 377 47.96 27.63 37.84
N LEU A 378 46.92 28.14 37.18
CA LEU A 378 45.72 28.68 37.80
C LEU A 378 44.53 27.78 37.49
N PRO A 379 43.48 27.81 38.33
CA PRO A 379 42.22 27.18 38.00
C PRO A 379 41.73 27.67 36.64
N LEU A 380 41.35 26.74 35.77
CA LEU A 380 40.67 27.08 34.52
C LEU A 380 39.22 27.47 34.81
N PHE A 381 38.62 26.87 35.83
CA PHE A 381 37.27 27.18 36.31
C PHE A 381 37.28 27.27 37.83
N ASN A 382 36.60 28.28 38.39
CA ASN A 382 36.48 28.42 39.83
C ASN A 382 35.37 27.52 40.41
N ALA A 383 35.42 27.30 41.72
CA ALA A 383 34.36 26.65 42.46
C ALA A 383 33.00 27.34 42.20
N GLY A 384 31.95 26.55 42.05
CA GLY A 384 30.58 27.01 41.85
C GLY A 384 30.21 27.37 40.40
N GLU A 385 31.18 27.59 39.50
CA GLU A 385 30.90 28.05 38.15
C GLU A 385 30.30 26.95 37.26
N ASN A 386 29.34 27.30 36.40
CA ASN A 386 29.01 26.47 35.24
C ASN A 386 29.95 26.86 34.11
N TRP A 387 30.36 25.89 33.32
CA TRP A 387 31.38 26.13 32.31
C TRP A 387 31.31 25.15 31.15
N TYR A 388 31.92 25.57 30.06
CA TYR A 388 32.08 24.83 28.82
C TYR A 388 33.57 24.80 28.45
N LEU A 389 34.04 23.64 28.01
CA LEU A 389 35.37 23.44 27.46
C LEU A 389 35.28 22.59 26.20
N GLU A 390 35.89 23.05 25.10
CA GLU A 390 36.04 22.31 23.86
C GLU A 390 37.51 22.18 23.49
N MET A 391 37.89 20.96 23.13
CA MET A 391 39.25 20.57 22.78
C MET A 391 39.25 19.80 21.47
N LYS A 392 40.20 20.10 20.60
CA LYS A 392 40.57 19.25 19.47
C LYS A 392 41.74 18.39 19.90
N ILE A 393 41.64 17.07 19.72
CA ILE A 393 42.70 16.13 20.07
C ILE A 393 43.09 15.38 18.81
N THR A 394 44.24 15.71 18.25
CA THR A 394 44.83 14.93 17.16
C THR A 394 45.66 13.83 17.78
N SER A 395 45.25 12.59 17.59
CA SER A 395 45.93 11.43 18.13
C SER A 395 46.42 10.53 17.01
N GLN A 396 47.67 10.08 17.14
CA GLN A 396 48.23 8.95 16.42
C GLN A 396 48.86 8.01 17.45
N THR A 397 48.03 7.18 18.09
CA THR A 397 48.45 6.37 19.24
C THR A 397 48.20 4.90 18.98
N ARG A 398 49.24 4.13 18.65
CA ARG A 398 49.08 2.69 18.35
C ARG A 398 49.02 1.82 19.59
N LEU A 399 50.02 1.91 20.47
CA LEU A 399 50.11 1.11 21.69
C LEU A 399 50.30 2.04 22.87
N SER A 400 49.23 2.29 23.61
CA SER A 400 49.26 3.20 24.73
C SER A 400 48.56 2.59 25.95
N PRO A 401 49.25 2.49 27.10
CA PRO A 401 48.67 1.88 28.30
C PRO A 401 47.55 2.75 28.86
N LEU A 402 47.82 4.01 29.18
CA LEU A 402 46.80 4.99 29.59
C LEU A 402 47.32 6.42 29.39
N GLN A 403 46.55 7.26 28.72
CA GLN A 403 46.76 8.71 28.62
C GLN A 403 45.50 9.38 29.13
N SER A 404 45.61 10.28 30.10
CA SER A 404 44.45 10.88 30.76
C SER A 404 44.44 12.38 30.51
N ILE A 405 43.32 12.92 30.06
CA ILE A 405 43.08 14.36 29.89
C ILE A 405 41.84 14.69 30.71
N GLY A 406 41.91 15.65 31.61
CA GLY A 406 40.74 16.00 32.39
C GLY A 406 40.98 17.11 33.40
N LEU A 407 40.21 17.08 34.46
CA LEU A 407 40.19 18.10 35.50
C LEU A 407 40.87 17.58 36.76
N SER A 408 41.39 18.51 37.55
CA SER A 408 42.07 18.28 38.82
C SER A 408 41.53 19.27 39.85
N THR A 409 41.35 18.83 41.09
CA THR A 409 41.03 19.71 42.21
C THR A 409 42.26 20.16 42.98
N SER A 410 43.39 19.45 42.85
CA SER A 410 44.66 19.86 43.45
C SER A 410 45.33 20.98 42.65
N ASN A 411 46.10 21.81 43.39
CA ASN A 411 46.92 22.85 42.80
C ASN A 411 48.01 22.29 41.87
N SER A 412 48.47 23.15 40.97
CA SER A 412 49.44 22.81 39.92
C SER A 412 50.82 22.41 40.44
N VAL A 413 51.22 22.94 41.59
CA VAL A 413 52.59 22.88 42.13
C VAL A 413 53.08 21.44 42.38
N ASN A 414 52.19 20.55 42.77
CA ASN A 414 52.57 19.18 43.15
C ASN A 414 52.46 18.17 42.00
N LEU A 415 51.85 18.57 40.85
CA LEU A 415 51.62 17.71 39.68
C LEU A 415 51.17 16.28 40.06
N ILE A 416 50.26 16.20 41.02
CA ILE A 416 49.69 14.94 41.50
C ILE A 416 48.83 14.34 40.39
N ASN A 417 48.82 13.00 40.31
CA ASN A 417 47.87 12.28 39.47
C ASN A 417 46.50 12.20 40.15
N ASP A 418 45.65 13.18 39.85
CA ASP A 418 44.30 13.31 40.37
C ASP A 418 43.30 13.70 39.26
N ILE A 419 43.57 13.29 38.03
CA ILE A 419 42.72 13.62 36.89
C ILE A 419 41.38 12.88 36.98
N PHE A 420 40.29 13.62 36.86
CA PHE A 420 38.92 13.11 36.78
C PHE A 420 38.13 13.92 35.75
N GLY A 421 36.85 13.60 35.54
CA GLY A 421 35.99 14.43 34.68
C GLY A 421 36.34 14.36 33.19
N GLY A 422 37.27 13.47 32.83
CA GLY A 422 38.08 13.58 31.64
C GLY A 422 37.85 12.47 30.61
N LEU A 423 38.79 12.39 29.69
CA LEU A 423 38.94 11.41 28.65
C LEU A 423 40.23 10.62 28.88
N ASP A 424 40.08 9.30 28.99
CA ASP A 424 41.19 8.36 29.00
C ASP A 424 41.35 7.74 27.61
N PHE A 425 42.58 7.63 27.14
CA PHE A 425 42.97 6.89 25.95
C PHE A 425 43.78 5.67 26.38
N SER A 426 43.31 4.49 25.99
CA SER A 426 44.08 3.25 26.12
C SER A 426 43.82 2.34 24.92
N GLY A 427 44.82 1.57 24.50
CA GLY A 427 44.57 0.47 23.56
C GLY A 427 45.74 -0.04 22.74
N LEU A 428 45.42 -1.08 21.95
CA LEU A 428 46.31 -1.88 21.11
C LEU A 428 45.89 -1.79 19.63
N GLY A 429 46.04 -0.63 19.00
CA GLY A 429 45.59 -0.37 17.63
C GLY A 429 44.14 0.11 17.51
N VAL A 430 43.50 0.41 18.63
CA VAL A 430 42.20 1.10 18.76
C VAL A 430 42.28 2.05 19.94
N VAL A 431 41.49 3.12 19.95
CA VAL A 431 41.35 3.98 21.14
C VAL A 431 40.14 3.50 21.94
N THR A 432 40.33 3.30 23.24
CA THR A 432 39.25 3.10 24.20
C THR A 432 38.99 4.41 24.92
N ALA A 433 37.78 4.94 24.79
CA ALA A 433 37.35 6.21 25.34
C ALA A 433 35.87 6.13 25.75
N PHE A 434 35.52 6.68 26.93
CA PHE A 434 34.15 6.65 27.47
C PHE A 434 33.52 5.24 27.52
N GLY A 435 34.34 4.23 27.86
CA GLY A 435 33.89 2.83 27.93
C GLY A 435 33.65 2.18 26.56
N ARG A 436 34.07 2.82 25.47
CA ARG A 436 33.92 2.32 24.10
C ARG A 436 35.29 2.11 23.45
N GLY A 437 35.55 0.95 22.85
CA GLY A 437 36.83 0.56 22.24
C GLY A 437 36.85 0.57 20.71
N ASP A 438 35.86 1.16 20.06
CA ASP A 438 35.65 1.12 18.61
C ASP A 438 36.19 2.35 17.87
N TRP A 439 36.92 3.24 18.54
CA TRP A 439 37.49 4.46 17.96
C TRP A 439 38.75 4.16 17.15
N HIS A 440 38.87 4.81 15.98
CA HIS A 440 40.09 4.79 15.18
C HIS A 440 41.25 5.42 15.94
N TYR A 441 42.43 4.79 15.90
CA TYR A 441 43.57 5.21 16.73
C TYR A 441 44.37 6.39 16.15
N SER A 442 44.17 6.68 14.87
CA SER A 442 44.81 7.78 14.14
C SER A 442 43.74 8.71 13.60
N GLN A 443 43.37 9.75 14.36
CA GLN A 443 42.29 10.66 13.98
C GLN A 443 42.31 11.99 14.76
N ASP A 444 41.46 12.91 14.32
CA ASP A 444 41.07 14.09 15.08
C ASP A 444 39.80 13.79 15.89
N PHE A 445 39.92 13.83 17.21
CA PHE A 445 38.79 13.86 18.11
C PHE A 445 38.37 15.30 18.43
N ARG A 446 37.08 15.48 18.70
CA ARG A 446 36.56 16.68 19.35
C ARG A 446 35.96 16.29 20.69
N LEU A 447 36.52 16.80 21.78
CA LEU A 447 36.05 16.58 23.14
C LEU A 447 35.38 17.86 23.65
N ILE A 448 34.15 17.74 24.13
CA ILE A 448 33.40 18.82 24.75
C ILE A 448 33.04 18.39 26.17
N LEU A 449 33.34 19.24 27.15
CA LEU A 449 33.00 19.07 28.55
C LEU A 449 32.10 20.24 28.96
N ILE A 450 30.98 19.95 29.63
CA ILE A 450 30.01 20.96 30.06
C ILE A 450 29.59 20.66 31.48
N LYS A 451 29.87 21.56 32.42
CA LYS A 451 29.38 21.47 33.79
C LYS A 451 28.20 22.41 33.98
N LYS A 452 27.12 21.90 34.57
CA LYS A 452 25.99 22.69 35.08
C LYS A 452 25.60 22.20 36.47
N GLY A 453 25.74 23.05 37.48
CA GLY A 453 25.63 22.66 38.88
C GLY A 453 26.56 21.49 39.18
N GLN A 454 26.05 20.43 39.78
CA GLN A 454 26.82 19.21 40.10
C GLN A 454 26.90 18.20 38.95
N ARG A 455 26.46 18.53 37.73
CA ARG A 455 26.41 17.60 36.60
C ARG A 455 27.43 17.97 35.53
N LEU A 456 28.29 17.02 35.18
CA LEU A 456 29.24 17.11 34.07
C LEU A 456 28.75 16.25 32.91
N THR A 457 28.56 16.88 31.75
CA THR A 457 28.27 16.24 30.47
C THR A 457 29.54 16.22 29.63
N LYS A 458 29.92 15.03 29.17
CA LYS A 458 31.10 14.79 28.34
C LYS A 458 30.66 14.29 26.98
N MET A 459 31.14 14.91 25.92
CA MET A 459 30.82 14.53 24.54
C MET A 459 32.11 14.34 23.76
N LEU A 460 32.26 13.18 23.11
CA LEU A 460 33.38 12.87 22.25
C LEU A 460 32.87 12.59 20.84
N PHE A 461 33.46 13.27 19.86
CA PHE A 461 33.20 13.08 18.45
C PHE A 461 34.45 12.56 17.77
N GLY A 462 34.27 11.63 16.83
CA GLY A 462 35.35 11.02 16.08
C GLY A 462 34.82 10.03 15.06
N ILE A 463 35.67 9.08 14.68
CA ILE A 463 35.48 8.08 13.64
C ILE A 463 35.79 6.71 14.23
N GLN A 464 34.97 5.72 13.88
CA GLN A 464 35.19 4.32 14.23
C GLN A 464 36.25 3.67 13.35
N ASN A 465 36.75 2.48 13.73
CA ASN A 465 37.62 1.68 12.86
C ASN A 465 37.00 1.33 11.49
N SER A 466 35.67 1.37 11.38
CA SER A 466 34.93 1.18 10.12
C SER A 466 34.96 2.41 9.20
N GLY A 467 35.49 3.54 9.65
CA GLY A 467 35.42 4.84 8.94
C GLY A 467 34.12 5.62 9.17
N SER A 468 33.19 5.11 9.98
CA SER A 468 31.92 5.79 10.28
C SER A 468 32.07 6.83 11.39
N ASN A 469 31.38 7.97 11.26
CA ASN A 469 31.34 8.99 12.32
C ASN A 469 30.62 8.45 13.56
N ILE A 470 31.16 8.76 14.74
CA ILE A 470 30.65 8.33 16.03
C ILE A 470 30.62 9.49 17.01
N THR A 471 29.60 9.48 17.87
CA THR A 471 29.46 10.39 19.01
C THR A 471 29.19 9.57 20.25
N ALA A 472 29.90 9.86 21.34
CA ALA A 472 29.63 9.30 22.65
C ALA A 472 29.31 10.43 23.62
N VAL A 473 28.25 10.25 24.42
CA VAL A 473 27.82 11.21 25.44
C VAL A 473 27.74 10.50 26.78
N VAL A 474 28.45 11.02 27.78
CA VAL A 474 28.46 10.51 29.15
C VAL A 474 28.06 11.63 30.10
N ASN A 475 27.27 11.30 31.12
CA ASN A 475 26.94 12.23 32.20
C ASN A 475 27.47 11.66 33.51
N GLU A 476 28.08 12.50 34.32
CA GLU A 476 28.55 12.15 35.66
C GLU A 476 28.33 13.29 36.64
N ASN A 477 28.44 12.97 37.93
CA ASN A 477 28.38 13.99 38.98
C ASN A 477 29.79 14.50 39.26
N ILE A 478 29.90 15.81 39.48
CA ILE A 478 31.14 16.50 39.82
C ILE A 478 30.91 17.39 41.05
N SER A 479 31.92 17.50 41.91
CA SER A 479 31.93 18.46 43.01
C SER A 479 31.70 19.88 42.48
N ASN A 480 30.88 20.66 43.17
CA ASN A 480 30.68 22.07 42.84
C ASN A 480 31.58 22.98 43.67
N ASP A 481 32.34 22.43 44.61
CA ASP A 481 32.95 23.21 45.70
C ASP A 481 34.45 23.47 45.47
N ASP A 482 35.02 22.87 44.42
CA ASP A 482 36.45 22.91 44.15
C ASP A 482 36.77 23.78 42.92
N ASN A 483 37.90 24.48 43.01
CA ASN A 483 38.55 25.07 41.84
C ASN A 483 39.09 23.95 40.94
N LEU A 484 38.89 24.09 39.63
CA LEU A 484 39.19 23.06 38.66
C LEU A 484 40.35 23.50 37.77
N TYR A 485 41.42 22.74 37.83
CA TYR A 485 42.60 22.86 36.98
C TYR A 485 42.47 21.90 35.80
N LEU A 486 42.91 22.30 34.62
CA LEU A 486 43.02 21.38 33.49
C LEU A 486 44.36 20.66 33.59
N GLY A 487 44.33 19.33 33.56
CA GLY A 487 45.52 18.52 33.69
C GLY A 487 45.53 17.34 32.72
N MET A 488 46.73 16.90 32.36
CA MET A 488 46.94 15.82 31.41
C MET A 488 48.16 15.00 31.82
N ILE A 489 48.02 13.69 31.70
CA ILE A 489 49.04 12.73 32.11
C ILE A 489 49.27 11.77 30.97
N PHE A 490 50.54 11.64 30.60
CA PHE A 490 50.98 10.81 29.52
C PHE A 490 51.90 9.72 30.04
N SER A 491 51.49 8.47 29.84
CA SER A 491 52.33 7.30 30.13
C SER A 491 53.26 7.00 28.96
N ASN A 492 54.33 6.25 29.22
CA ASN A 492 55.22 5.80 28.16
C ASN A 492 54.42 5.01 27.10
N MET A 493 54.77 5.19 25.82
CA MET A 493 54.10 4.55 24.70
C MET A 493 55.10 3.66 23.97
N HIS A 494 54.62 2.54 23.43
CA HIS A 494 55.46 1.67 22.62
C HIS A 494 55.29 1.99 21.13
N GLU A 495 56.42 2.22 20.46
CA GLU A 495 56.46 2.27 19.00
C GLU A 495 56.87 0.89 18.48
N ASN A 496 55.93 0.11 17.93
CA ASN A 496 56.29 -1.06 17.15
C ASN A 496 57.01 -0.57 15.90
N GLY A 497 58.29 -0.93 15.74
CA GLY A 497 59.19 -0.50 14.65
C GLY A 497 58.80 -0.93 13.23
N ASP A 498 57.54 -1.29 12.98
CA ASP A 498 57.05 -1.83 11.70
C ASP A 498 56.44 -0.77 10.77
N THR A 499 56.38 0.51 11.15
CA THR A 499 55.90 1.59 10.25
C THR A 499 56.62 2.93 10.47
N PRO A 500 56.77 3.78 9.43
CA PRO A 500 57.48 5.06 9.49
C PRO A 500 56.73 6.20 10.21
N TYR A 501 55.66 5.91 10.95
CA TYR A 501 54.81 6.95 11.54
C TYR A 501 55.11 7.14 13.03
N GLU A 502 55.43 8.37 13.43
CA GLU A 502 55.65 8.74 14.84
C GLU A 502 54.34 8.68 15.64
N SER A 503 54.39 8.12 16.86
CA SER A 503 53.25 8.20 17.77
C SER A 503 53.18 9.59 18.41
N PHE A 504 52.01 10.23 18.45
CA PHE A 504 51.86 11.50 19.16
C PHE A 504 50.42 11.79 19.58
N ILE A 505 50.30 12.68 20.55
CA ILE A 505 49.05 13.33 20.93
C ILE A 505 49.28 14.84 20.91
N ASN A 506 48.41 15.54 20.19
CA ASN A 506 48.37 17.00 20.15
C ASN A 506 46.98 17.47 20.56
N ILE A 507 46.91 18.27 21.62
CA ILE A 507 45.66 18.78 22.18
C ILE A 507 45.67 20.29 22.00
N ASN A 508 44.62 20.78 21.37
CA ASN A 508 44.39 22.20 21.16
C ASN A 508 43.08 22.60 21.85
N LEU A 509 43.17 23.47 22.84
CA LEU A 509 42.01 24.06 23.51
C LEU A 509 41.39 25.08 22.55
N MET A 510 40.15 24.79 22.12
CA MET A 510 39.47 25.55 21.07
C MET A 510 38.63 26.67 21.67
N LYS A 511 37.89 26.37 22.73
CA LYS A 511 36.95 27.30 23.36
C LYS A 511 36.74 26.94 24.82
N ALA A 512 36.75 27.94 25.69
CA ALA A 512 36.40 27.78 27.10
C ALA A 512 35.65 29.01 27.59
N TYR A 513 34.62 28.80 28.41
CA TYR A 513 33.87 29.90 29.00
C TYR A 513 33.07 29.47 30.22
N THR A 514 32.71 30.45 31.06
CA THR A 514 31.77 30.27 32.18
C THR A 514 30.42 30.91 31.85
N PHE A 515 29.34 30.42 32.47
CA PHE A 515 27.97 30.92 32.24
C PHE A 515 27.02 30.77 33.44
#